data_AF-A0A1F9YL10-F1
#
_entry.id   AF-A0A1F9YL10-F1
#
_cell.length_a   1.000
_cell.length_b   1.000
_cell.length_c   1.000
_cell.angle_alpha   90.00
_cell.angle_beta   90.00
_cell.angle_gamma   90.00
#
_symmetry.space_group_name_H-M   'P 1'
#
loop_
_entity.id
_entity.type
_entity.pdbx_description
1 polymer ?
#
loop_
_entity_poly.entity_id
_entity_poly.type
_entity_poly.pdbx_seq_one_letter_code
_entity_poly.pdbx_strand_id
1 'polypeptide(L)'
;MLPPYFTPRALADLVQPLKVGDLLPGGCRLVNARITDDHARIIYTLSPDIEVVVQAPSPAQASLARTRHLLIRLDARSSAQLSPARRTSLAALIARIGENDTLSPGFLAARAAPPSIRLPGRSTLYLLPGHISDDMDLGLRTLGLLSEIKNIFVEASSIEDLMKPLRRHDIPAKGKRIIPVDQNGGRSGSRVPSALRHLRAGAARREDMCFFGAGEGAPTFCDPGKSIVRAAARLRPAIRIRSVGGPSALTAALMRTEEKIDRFTFLGIAGSLQDLREASQLMRASLRSGLPAVFFIIPTLDPAHLAWLQGSCRAPVERITLHCDLTSPDELVTHHRSWKEAARAYSRLPKGTRIVAVVTPRRGSSI
;
A
#
# COMPACT_ATOMS: atom_id res chain seq x y z
N MET A 1 25.14 -4.34 -7.77
CA MET A 1 24.85 -5.52 -6.91
C MET A 1 23.35 -5.66 -6.81
N LEU A 2 22.80 -6.82 -7.14
CA LEU A 2 21.40 -7.14 -6.84
C LEU A 2 21.23 -7.21 -5.31
N PRO A 3 20.12 -6.71 -4.74
CA PRO A 3 19.91 -6.76 -3.30
C PRO A 3 19.87 -8.22 -2.80
N PRO A 4 20.29 -8.49 -1.55
CA PRO A 4 20.27 -9.84 -0.98
C PRO A 4 18.84 -10.40 -1.00
N TYR A 5 18.66 -11.57 -1.62
CA TYR A 5 17.34 -12.19 -1.82
C TYR A 5 16.81 -12.93 -0.58
N PHE A 6 17.69 -13.43 0.30
CA PHE A 6 17.32 -14.22 1.48
C PHE A 6 17.94 -13.66 2.77
N THR A 7 17.11 -13.29 3.75
CA THR A 7 17.58 -12.92 5.11
C THR A 7 17.51 -14.11 6.07
N PRO A 8 18.23 -14.10 7.22
CA PRO A 8 18.08 -15.12 8.27
C PRO A 8 16.62 -15.36 8.72
N ARG A 9 15.76 -14.35 8.55
CA ARG A 9 14.32 -14.45 8.82
C ARG A 9 13.52 -14.99 7.64
N ALA A 10 13.92 -14.73 6.40
CA ALA A 10 13.39 -15.42 5.22
C ALA A 10 13.69 -16.92 5.28
N LEU A 11 14.87 -17.30 5.79
CA LEU A 11 15.18 -18.68 6.14
C LEU A 11 14.24 -19.19 7.22
N ALA A 12 14.00 -18.44 8.30
CA ALA A 12 13.04 -18.86 9.33
C ALA A 12 11.63 -19.09 8.75
N ASP A 13 11.15 -18.26 7.82
CA ASP A 13 9.79 -18.38 7.26
C ASP A 13 9.69 -19.45 6.14
N LEU A 14 10.74 -19.68 5.33
CA LEU A 14 10.84 -20.78 4.35
C LEU A 14 11.19 -22.14 4.99
N VAL A 15 11.85 -22.15 6.16
CA VAL A 15 12.35 -23.35 6.86
C VAL A 15 11.47 -23.72 8.06
N GLN A 16 10.55 -22.87 8.53
CA GLN A 16 9.87 -23.12 9.80
C GLN A 16 9.13 -24.45 9.98
N PRO A 17 8.77 -25.22 8.93
CA PRO A 17 8.22 -26.55 9.16
C PRO A 17 9.22 -27.72 9.07
N LEU A 18 10.53 -27.49 8.87
CA LEU A 18 11.57 -28.53 8.93
C LEU A 18 12.69 -28.12 9.88
N LYS A 19 12.85 -28.87 10.98
CA LYS A 19 13.89 -28.66 11.97
C LYS A 19 15.11 -29.51 11.61
N VAL A 20 16.30 -28.96 11.89
CA VAL A 20 17.51 -29.79 11.93
C VAL A 20 17.26 -30.94 12.90
N GLY A 21 17.42 -32.17 12.41
CA GLY A 21 17.08 -33.40 13.09
C GLY A 21 15.86 -34.12 12.52
N ASP A 22 15.02 -33.49 11.71
CA ASP A 22 13.81 -34.14 11.18
C ASP A 22 14.15 -35.27 10.21
N LEU A 23 13.41 -36.38 10.33
CA LEU A 23 13.50 -37.53 9.44
C LEU A 23 12.51 -37.36 8.29
N LEU A 24 13.03 -37.30 7.07
CA LEU A 24 12.22 -37.20 5.86
C LEU A 24 11.74 -38.58 5.41
N PRO A 25 10.60 -38.65 4.70
CA PRO A 25 10.16 -39.88 4.03
C PRO A 25 11.31 -40.46 3.17
N GLY A 26 11.62 -41.75 3.31
CA GLY A 26 12.79 -42.35 2.65
C GLY A 26 14.08 -42.35 3.48
N GLY A 27 14.02 -41.87 4.73
CA GLY A 27 15.04 -42.14 5.76
C GLY A 27 16.22 -41.16 5.81
N CYS A 28 16.26 -40.14 4.95
CA CYS A 28 17.27 -39.08 5.09
C CYS A 28 16.92 -38.15 6.25
N ARG A 29 17.91 -37.67 7.00
CA ARG A 29 17.72 -36.70 8.07
C ARG A 29 18.20 -35.32 7.64
N LEU A 30 17.45 -34.27 7.94
CA LEU A 30 17.92 -32.89 7.76
C LEU A 30 19.01 -32.59 8.79
N VAL A 31 20.24 -32.40 8.34
CA VAL A 31 21.41 -32.16 9.21
C VAL A 31 21.69 -30.68 9.37
N ASN A 32 21.46 -29.89 8.33
CA ASN A 32 21.73 -28.46 8.36
C ASN A 32 20.84 -27.71 7.37
N ALA A 33 20.54 -26.45 7.68
CA ALA A 33 19.92 -25.51 6.76
C ALA A 33 20.55 -24.12 6.98
N ARG A 34 21.22 -23.57 5.97
CA ARG A 34 21.96 -22.30 6.08
C ARG A 34 21.74 -21.39 4.89
N ILE A 35 21.91 -20.09 5.09
CA ILE A 35 22.01 -19.10 3.99
C ILE A 35 23.48 -18.89 3.64
N THR A 36 23.79 -18.68 2.36
CA THR A 36 25.12 -18.27 1.91
C THR A 36 25.43 -16.83 2.34
N ASP A 37 26.72 -16.49 2.50
CA ASP A 37 27.13 -15.16 3.01
C ASP A 37 26.69 -14.00 2.10
N ASP A 38 26.51 -14.28 0.80
CA ASP A 38 25.97 -13.34 -0.19
C ASP A 38 24.44 -13.22 -0.14
N HIS A 39 23.77 -13.96 0.74
CA HIS A 39 22.33 -14.00 0.92
C HIS A 39 21.55 -14.37 -0.35
N ALA A 40 22.20 -15.04 -1.32
CA ALA A 40 21.59 -15.38 -2.60
C ALA A 40 21.00 -16.80 -2.61
N ARG A 41 21.35 -17.67 -1.66
CA ARG A 41 20.97 -19.08 -1.67
C ARG A 41 20.71 -19.62 -0.26
N ILE A 42 19.84 -20.61 -0.18
CA ILE A 42 19.66 -21.49 0.99
C ILE A 42 20.23 -22.86 0.63
N ILE A 43 21.00 -23.46 1.53
CA ILE A 43 21.59 -24.78 1.38
C ILE A 43 21.03 -25.67 2.49
N TYR A 44 20.31 -26.73 2.10
CA TYR A 44 19.88 -27.81 2.99
C TYR A 44 20.81 -29.00 2.83
N THR A 45 21.32 -29.53 3.94
CA THR A 45 22.17 -30.71 3.97
C THR A 45 21.40 -31.88 4.57
N LEU A 46 21.19 -32.95 3.81
CA LEU A 46 20.57 -34.20 4.26
C LEU A 46 21.64 -35.28 4.45
N SER A 47 21.51 -36.10 5.49
CA SER A 47 22.39 -37.26 5.68
C SER A 47 21.88 -38.48 4.90
N PRO A 48 22.78 -39.25 4.22
CA PRO A 48 24.21 -39.00 4.05
C PRO A 48 24.50 -38.12 2.82
N ASP A 49 25.08 -36.94 3.06
CA ASP A 49 25.79 -36.06 2.11
C ASP A 49 25.03 -35.58 0.86
N ILE A 50 23.74 -35.25 1.00
CA ILE A 50 22.96 -34.60 -0.07
C ILE A 50 22.82 -33.11 0.24
N GLU A 51 23.36 -32.25 -0.63
CA GLU A 51 23.10 -30.81 -0.54
C GLU A 51 22.06 -30.36 -1.58
N VAL A 52 21.01 -29.71 -1.08
CA VAL A 52 19.95 -29.11 -1.89
C VAL A 52 20.06 -27.59 -1.80
N VAL A 53 20.24 -26.95 -2.94
CA VAL A 53 20.39 -25.51 -3.06
C VAL A 53 19.08 -24.91 -3.58
N VAL A 54 18.56 -23.93 -2.84
CA VAL A 54 17.37 -23.15 -3.18
C VAL A 54 17.79 -21.71 -3.42
N GLN A 55 17.33 -21.12 -4.52
CA GLN A 55 17.69 -19.76 -4.90
C GLN A 55 16.61 -19.11 -5.78
N ALA A 56 16.75 -17.83 -6.08
CA ALA A 56 15.87 -17.14 -7.02
C ALA A 56 15.96 -17.73 -8.45
N PRO A 57 14.91 -17.64 -9.27
CA PRO A 57 14.92 -18.16 -10.62
C PRO A 57 15.94 -17.42 -11.48
N SER A 58 16.71 -18.16 -12.28
CA SER A 58 17.62 -17.63 -13.29
C SER A 58 17.35 -18.30 -14.63
N PRO A 59 17.21 -17.55 -15.74
CA PRO A 59 16.81 -18.09 -17.04
C PRO A 59 17.82 -19.08 -17.63
N ALA A 60 19.08 -19.06 -17.20
CA ALA A 60 20.17 -19.87 -17.77
C ALA A 60 20.55 -21.12 -16.94
N GLN A 61 19.82 -21.44 -15.87
CA GLN A 61 20.24 -22.49 -14.93
C GLN A 61 19.34 -23.72 -14.96
N ALA A 62 19.97 -24.89 -15.07
CA ALA A 62 19.33 -26.19 -14.90
C ALA A 62 18.85 -26.36 -13.45
N SER A 63 17.64 -26.91 -13.29
CA SER A 63 16.98 -27.07 -12.00
C SER A 63 16.48 -28.49 -11.82
N LEU A 64 16.57 -29.00 -10.61
CA LEU A 64 15.91 -30.25 -10.23
C LEU A 64 14.39 -30.06 -10.14
N ALA A 65 13.96 -28.92 -9.58
CA ALA A 65 12.56 -28.52 -9.51
C ALA A 65 12.45 -26.99 -9.52
N ARG A 66 11.26 -26.50 -9.87
CA ARG A 66 10.90 -25.08 -9.77
C ARG A 66 9.59 -24.98 -9.00
N THR A 67 9.54 -24.04 -8.06
CA THR A 67 8.32 -23.64 -7.37
C THR A 67 7.82 -22.32 -7.96
N ARG A 68 6.89 -21.63 -7.30
CA ARG A 68 6.28 -20.39 -7.81
C ARG A 68 7.29 -19.25 -7.95
N HIS A 69 8.24 -19.15 -7.03
CA HIS A 69 9.24 -18.09 -6.96
C HIS A 69 10.67 -18.58 -6.73
N LEU A 70 10.92 -19.90 -6.66
CA LEU A 70 12.24 -20.44 -6.35
C LEU A 70 12.68 -21.53 -7.35
N LEU A 71 13.99 -21.65 -7.47
CA LEU A 71 14.68 -22.69 -8.21
C LEU A 71 15.41 -23.61 -7.21
N ILE A 72 15.15 -24.91 -7.31
CA ILE A 72 15.74 -25.93 -6.44
C ILE A 72 16.67 -26.80 -7.29
N ARG A 73 17.89 -27.04 -6.81
CA ARG A 73 18.90 -27.88 -7.47
C ARG A 73 19.69 -28.72 -6.45
N LEU A 74 20.30 -29.80 -6.93
CA LEU A 74 21.33 -30.51 -6.16
C LEU A 74 22.67 -29.81 -6.37
N ASP A 75 23.52 -29.84 -5.35
CA ASP A 75 24.92 -29.50 -5.57
C ASP A 75 25.59 -30.57 -6.46
N ALA A 76 26.56 -30.15 -7.27
CA ALA A 76 27.22 -30.99 -8.26
C ALA A 76 27.89 -32.23 -7.64
N ARG A 77 28.33 -32.11 -6.38
CA ARG A 77 28.94 -33.20 -5.59
C ARG A 77 27.94 -34.30 -5.19
N SER A 78 26.65 -33.97 -5.10
CA SER A 78 25.57 -34.89 -4.72
C SER A 78 24.84 -35.48 -5.95
N SER A 79 25.33 -35.24 -7.17
CA SER A 79 24.66 -35.61 -8.44
C SER A 79 24.88 -37.05 -8.91
N ALA A 80 25.66 -37.87 -8.19
CA ALA A 80 25.78 -39.30 -8.46
C ALA A 80 24.45 -40.03 -8.19
N GLN A 81 24.14 -41.07 -8.98
CA GLN A 81 22.87 -41.81 -8.99
C GLN A 81 22.21 -41.95 -7.60
N LEU A 82 21.17 -41.15 -7.35
CA LEU A 82 20.42 -41.21 -6.10
C LEU A 82 19.60 -42.49 -6.02
N SER A 83 19.73 -43.22 -4.90
CA SER A 83 18.89 -44.37 -4.60
C SER A 83 17.40 -44.00 -4.51
N PRO A 84 16.47 -44.95 -4.71
CA PRO A 84 15.03 -44.66 -4.64
C PRO A 84 14.61 -43.99 -3.33
N ALA A 85 15.14 -44.46 -2.20
CA ALA A 85 14.86 -43.89 -0.88
C ALA A 85 15.28 -42.40 -0.77
N ARG A 86 16.45 -42.04 -1.34
CA ARG A 86 16.93 -40.66 -1.37
C ARG A 86 16.08 -39.77 -2.27
N ARG A 87 15.59 -40.30 -3.40
CA ARG A 87 14.66 -39.56 -4.29
C ARG A 87 13.35 -39.24 -3.56
N THR A 88 12.84 -40.16 -2.75
CA THR A 88 11.65 -39.93 -1.92
C THR A 88 11.87 -38.81 -0.90
N SER A 89 13.02 -38.80 -0.21
CA SER A 89 13.34 -37.72 0.75
C SER A 89 13.48 -36.36 0.08
N LEU A 90 14.08 -36.33 -1.12
CA LEU A 90 14.25 -35.13 -1.91
C LEU A 90 12.92 -34.58 -2.43
N ALA A 91 12.03 -35.45 -2.91
CA ALA A 91 10.69 -35.07 -3.34
C ALA A 91 9.86 -34.49 -2.18
N ALA A 92 9.94 -35.09 -0.99
CA ALA A 92 9.28 -34.58 0.20
C ALA A 92 9.79 -33.19 0.61
N LEU A 93 11.11 -32.98 0.57
CA LEU A 93 11.72 -31.67 0.83
C LEU A 93 11.27 -30.62 -0.19
N ILE A 94 11.26 -30.96 -1.48
CA ILE A 94 10.84 -30.06 -2.56
C ILE A 94 9.36 -29.68 -2.43
N ALA A 95 8.48 -30.65 -2.18
CA ALA A 95 7.06 -30.40 -1.96
C ALA A 95 6.86 -29.44 -0.79
N ARG A 96 7.61 -29.65 0.30
CA ARG A 96 7.56 -28.78 1.48
C ARG A 96 8.06 -27.37 1.19
N ILE A 97 9.15 -27.21 0.43
CA ILE A 97 9.61 -25.89 -0.01
C ILE A 97 8.53 -25.21 -0.86
N GLY A 98 7.87 -25.95 -1.77
CA GLY A 98 6.77 -25.44 -2.60
C GLY A 98 5.55 -24.97 -1.81
N GLU A 99 5.15 -25.70 -0.76
CA GLU A 99 4.07 -25.30 0.14
C GLU A 99 4.35 -23.97 0.87
N ASN A 100 5.62 -23.67 1.15
CA ASN A 100 6.04 -22.46 1.87
C ASN A 100 6.50 -21.34 0.93
N ASP A 101 6.51 -21.59 -0.38
CA ASP A 101 6.82 -20.61 -1.41
C ASP A 101 5.61 -19.72 -1.72
N THR A 102 5.07 -19.08 -0.68
CA THR A 102 3.90 -18.22 -0.71
C THR A 102 4.25 -16.73 -0.70
N LEU A 103 5.47 -16.38 -0.30
CA LEU A 103 5.94 -15.00 -0.19
C LEU A 103 6.70 -14.56 -1.44
N SER A 104 6.24 -13.48 -2.08
CA SER A 104 6.92 -12.95 -3.26
C SER A 104 8.36 -12.50 -2.92
N PRO A 105 9.35 -12.69 -3.81
CA PRO A 105 10.72 -12.26 -3.56
C PRO A 105 10.87 -10.75 -3.29
N GLY A 106 9.97 -9.93 -3.85
CA GLY A 106 9.90 -8.49 -3.58
C GLY A 106 9.55 -8.17 -2.11
N PHE A 107 8.74 -9.00 -1.46
CA PHE A 107 8.39 -8.86 -0.05
C PHE A 107 9.57 -9.23 0.87
N LEU A 108 10.34 -10.28 0.53
CA LEU A 108 11.55 -10.66 1.26
C LEU A 108 12.63 -9.58 1.15
N ALA A 109 12.82 -9.01 -0.04
CA ALA A 109 13.74 -7.89 -0.26
C ALA A 109 13.30 -6.59 0.46
N ALA A 110 11.99 -6.33 0.53
CA ALA A 110 11.46 -5.16 1.24
C ALA A 110 11.67 -5.22 2.77
N ARG A 111 11.63 -6.41 3.37
CA ARG A 111 12.00 -6.63 4.78
C ARG A 111 13.52 -6.52 5.01
N ALA A 112 14.33 -6.72 3.98
CA ALA A 112 15.79 -6.64 4.05
C ALA A 112 16.32 -5.20 3.86
N ALA A 113 15.53 -4.33 3.23
CA ALA A 113 15.92 -2.93 3.04
C ALA A 113 15.99 -2.22 4.41
N PRO A 114 17.13 -1.61 4.78
CA PRO A 114 17.25 -0.95 6.06
C PRO A 114 16.15 0.12 6.20
N PRO A 115 15.47 0.22 7.35
CA PRO A 115 14.53 1.29 7.61
C PRO A 115 15.31 2.59 7.56
N SER A 116 15.20 3.24 6.41
CA SER A 116 15.78 4.50 6.03
C SER A 116 16.12 5.44 7.20
N ILE A 117 17.41 5.54 7.56
CA ILE A 117 18.02 6.57 8.42
C ILE A 117 17.15 6.89 9.66
N ARG A 118 17.11 5.96 10.62
CA ARG A 118 16.73 6.30 11.99
C ARG A 118 17.75 7.31 12.51
N LEU A 119 17.32 8.54 12.80
CA LEU A 119 18.22 9.50 13.44
C LEU A 119 18.35 9.12 14.92
N PRO A 120 19.57 8.95 15.44
CA PRO A 120 19.77 8.66 16.85
C PRO A 120 19.04 9.70 17.71
N GLY A 121 18.23 9.24 18.67
CA GLY A 121 17.61 10.10 19.68
C GLY A 121 16.28 10.78 19.29
N ARG A 122 15.66 10.47 18.15
CA ARG A 122 14.35 11.05 17.76
C ARG A 122 13.36 10.01 17.24
N SER A 123 12.08 10.15 17.62
CA SER A 123 10.98 9.38 17.02
C SER A 123 10.58 9.94 15.66
N THR A 124 10.10 9.10 14.75
CA THR A 124 9.52 9.52 13.46
C THR A 124 8.04 9.15 13.37
N LEU A 125 7.22 10.14 13.00
CA LEU A 125 5.87 9.93 12.48
C LEU A 125 5.94 9.79 10.95
N TYR A 126 5.69 8.60 10.45
CA TYR A 126 5.59 8.31 9.03
C TYR A 126 4.17 8.54 8.52
N LEU A 127 4.01 9.27 7.42
CA LEU A 127 2.74 9.36 6.69
C LEU A 127 2.77 8.30 5.60
N LEU A 128 1.97 7.24 5.78
CA LEU A 128 2.00 6.05 4.95
C LEU A 128 0.74 6.00 4.07
N PRO A 129 0.90 6.07 2.74
CA PRO A 129 -0.20 5.82 1.81
C PRO A 129 -0.74 4.40 1.96
N GLY A 130 -2.07 4.27 2.01
CA GLY A 130 -2.75 3.00 1.83
C GLY A 130 -3.01 2.67 0.37
N HIS A 131 -3.84 1.66 0.12
CA HIS A 131 -4.42 1.40 -1.19
C HIS A 131 -5.61 2.33 -1.44
N ILE A 132 -5.94 2.55 -2.71
CA ILE A 132 -7.21 3.19 -3.11
C ILE A 132 -8.27 2.16 -3.49
N SER A 133 -7.87 1.03 -4.07
CA SER A 133 -8.78 -0.09 -4.43
C SER A 133 -8.11 -1.45 -4.25
N ASP A 134 -6.89 -1.65 -4.76
CA ASP A 134 -6.15 -2.92 -4.65
C ASP A 134 -5.01 -2.84 -3.60
N ASP A 135 -5.01 -3.77 -2.65
CA ASP A 135 -3.95 -3.96 -1.64
C ASP A 135 -2.56 -4.26 -2.26
N MET A 136 -2.50 -4.69 -3.51
CA MET A 136 -1.26 -4.91 -4.25
C MET A 136 -0.59 -3.60 -4.71
N ASP A 137 -1.31 -2.47 -4.71
CA ASP A 137 -0.75 -1.16 -5.02
C ASP A 137 0.09 -0.58 -3.87
N LEU A 138 0.11 -1.25 -2.71
CA LEU A 138 0.92 -0.83 -1.56
C LEU A 138 2.41 -0.92 -1.89
N GLY A 139 3.09 0.22 -1.77
CA GLY A 139 4.54 0.28 -1.97
C GLY A 139 5.30 -0.59 -0.95
N LEU A 140 6.37 -1.26 -1.41
CA LEU A 140 7.24 -2.09 -0.58
C LEU A 140 7.72 -1.39 0.70
N ARG A 141 7.97 -0.09 0.61
CA ARG A 141 8.37 0.76 1.73
C ARG A 141 7.26 0.93 2.77
N THR A 142 6.01 1.04 2.33
CA THR A 142 4.84 1.07 3.23
C THR A 142 4.71 -0.27 3.95
N LEU A 143 4.81 -1.39 3.23
CA LEU A 143 4.75 -2.73 3.83
C LEU A 143 5.87 -2.97 4.84
N GLY A 144 7.11 -2.60 4.50
CA GLY A 144 8.25 -2.68 5.42
C GLY A 144 8.01 -1.89 6.71
N LEU A 145 7.59 -0.62 6.59
CA LEU A 145 7.30 0.23 7.76
C LEU A 145 6.10 -0.27 8.57
N LEU A 146 5.02 -0.72 7.91
CA LEU A 146 3.88 -1.34 8.59
C LEU A 146 4.29 -2.61 9.33
N SER A 147 5.26 -3.39 8.84
CA SER A 147 5.74 -4.59 9.52
C SER A 147 6.50 -4.28 10.82
N GLU A 148 7.28 -3.20 10.84
CA GLU A 148 8.12 -2.81 11.97
C GLU A 148 7.41 -1.94 13.01
N ILE A 149 6.61 -0.98 12.54
CA ILE A 149 6.02 0.04 13.41
C ILE A 149 4.89 -0.59 14.22
N LYS A 150 4.97 -0.38 15.55
CA LYS A 150 3.96 -0.85 16.51
C LYS A 150 2.83 0.15 16.68
N ASN A 151 3.11 1.45 16.64
CA ASN A 151 2.11 2.49 16.86
C ASN A 151 1.52 2.93 15.51
N ILE A 152 0.28 2.52 15.23
CA ILE A 152 -0.40 2.82 13.96
C ILE A 152 -1.60 3.71 14.27
N PHE A 153 -1.53 4.95 13.84
CA PHE A 153 -2.68 5.84 13.78
C PHE A 153 -3.46 5.56 12.49
N VAL A 154 -4.77 5.45 12.61
CA VAL A 154 -5.70 5.22 11.49
C VAL A 154 -7.01 5.93 11.80
N GLU A 155 -7.76 6.30 10.78
CA GLU A 155 -9.10 6.83 10.99
C GLU A 155 -9.99 5.83 11.69
N ALA A 156 -10.84 6.31 12.59
CA ALA A 156 -11.71 5.43 13.37
C ALA A 156 -12.63 4.59 12.48
N SER A 157 -13.10 5.16 11.37
CA SER A 157 -13.92 4.45 10.36
C SER A 157 -13.14 3.46 9.51
N SER A 158 -11.80 3.55 9.46
CA SER A 158 -10.96 2.81 8.51
C SER A 158 -10.11 1.73 9.19
N ILE A 159 -10.45 1.34 10.43
CA ILE A 159 -9.77 0.26 11.17
C ILE A 159 -9.88 -1.08 10.42
N GLU A 160 -11.06 -1.40 9.88
CA GLU A 160 -11.25 -2.64 9.12
C GLU A 160 -10.41 -2.66 7.83
N ASP A 161 -10.29 -1.50 7.17
CA ASP A 161 -9.47 -1.33 5.97
C ASP A 161 -7.97 -1.39 6.25
N LEU A 162 -7.52 -1.11 7.48
CA LEU A 162 -6.16 -1.42 7.92
C LEU A 162 -5.94 -2.93 8.06
N MET A 163 -6.94 -3.68 8.52
CA MET A 163 -6.77 -5.10 8.80
C MET A 163 -6.65 -5.95 7.52
N LYS A 164 -7.25 -5.52 6.40
CA LYS A 164 -7.17 -6.20 5.09
C LYS A 164 -5.71 -6.37 4.60
N PRO A 165 -4.91 -5.30 4.43
CA PRO A 165 -3.52 -5.43 4.00
C PRO A 165 -2.63 -6.12 5.04
N LEU A 166 -2.91 -5.94 6.34
CA LEU A 166 -2.14 -6.67 7.37
C LEU A 166 -2.29 -8.18 7.22
N ARG A 167 -3.52 -8.67 6.98
CA ARG A 167 -3.76 -10.11 6.73
C ARG A 167 -3.19 -10.55 5.39
N ARG A 168 -3.43 -9.78 4.32
CA ARG A 168 -3.04 -10.16 2.96
C ARG A 168 -1.52 -10.23 2.76
N HIS A 169 -0.76 -9.44 3.52
CA HIS A 169 0.69 -9.38 3.47
C HIS A 169 1.37 -10.04 4.68
N ASP A 170 0.66 -10.90 5.42
CA ASP A 170 1.16 -11.64 6.58
C ASP A 170 1.88 -10.76 7.63
N ILE A 171 1.39 -9.54 7.81
CA ILE A 171 1.90 -8.61 8.81
C ILE A 171 1.17 -8.87 10.13
N PRO A 172 1.86 -9.30 11.20
CA PRO A 172 1.20 -9.65 12.45
C PRO A 172 0.52 -8.43 13.08
N ALA A 173 -0.80 -8.51 13.27
CA ALA A 173 -1.54 -7.51 14.06
C ALA A 173 -1.20 -7.59 15.55
N LYS A 174 -0.83 -8.78 16.03
CA LYS A 174 -0.42 -9.01 17.43
C LYS A 174 0.79 -8.14 17.78
N GLY A 175 0.66 -7.34 18.83
CA GLY A 175 1.71 -6.42 19.30
C GLY A 175 1.70 -5.05 18.63
N LYS A 176 0.78 -4.80 17.69
CA LYS A 176 0.50 -3.46 17.17
C LYS A 176 -0.52 -2.75 18.06
N ARG A 177 -0.30 -1.46 18.28
CA ARG A 177 -1.21 -0.53 18.95
C ARG A 177 -1.88 0.31 17.88
N ILE A 178 -3.12 -0.05 17.56
CA ILE A 178 -3.97 0.68 16.62
C ILE A 178 -4.63 1.82 17.39
N ILE A 179 -4.43 3.06 16.93
CA ILE A 179 -4.86 4.28 17.60
C ILE A 179 -5.85 4.99 16.67
N PRO A 180 -7.16 4.92 16.94
CA PRO A 180 -8.16 5.58 16.12
C PRO A 180 -8.06 7.11 16.20
N VAL A 181 -8.40 7.75 15.09
CA VAL A 181 -8.36 9.20 14.90
C VAL A 181 -9.70 9.65 14.34
N ASP A 182 -10.41 10.52 15.05
CA ASP A 182 -11.74 10.98 14.65
C ASP A 182 -11.67 12.30 13.86
N GLN A 183 -12.57 12.45 12.88
CA GLN A 183 -12.74 13.66 12.06
C GLN A 183 -13.43 14.83 12.78
N ASN A 184 -14.10 14.57 13.91
CA ASN A 184 -14.88 15.58 14.60
C ASN A 184 -14.41 15.77 16.05
N GLY A 185 -13.88 16.96 16.33
CA GLY A 185 -14.10 17.60 17.63
C GLY A 185 -15.58 17.92 17.77
N GLY A 186 -16.43 16.90 17.94
CA GLY A 186 -17.87 17.07 18.04
C GLY A 186 -18.20 17.96 19.24
N ARG A 187 -18.74 19.16 19.00
CA ARG A 187 -19.52 20.07 19.87
C ARG A 187 -19.08 20.27 21.34
N SER A 188 -17.93 19.77 21.74
CA SER A 188 -17.33 19.94 23.05
C SER A 188 -15.82 19.93 22.82
N GLY A 189 -15.18 21.07 23.03
CA GLY A 189 -13.84 21.40 22.55
C GLY A 189 -12.66 20.61 23.16
N SER A 190 -12.70 19.28 23.21
CA SER A 190 -11.51 18.49 23.54
C SER A 190 -11.52 17.13 22.83
N ARG A 191 -10.48 16.83 22.02
CA ARG A 191 -10.05 15.46 21.62
C ARG A 191 -8.71 15.37 20.87
N VAL A 192 -8.13 16.50 20.47
CA VAL A 192 -6.66 16.65 20.28
C VAL A 192 -5.82 16.02 21.43
N PRO A 193 -6.29 15.93 22.69
CA PRO A 193 -5.51 15.31 23.77
C PRO A 193 -5.14 13.83 23.58
N SER A 194 -5.95 12.97 22.92
CA SER A 194 -5.63 11.53 22.87
C SER A 194 -4.49 11.25 21.89
N ALA A 195 -4.60 11.70 20.64
CA ALA A 195 -3.55 11.55 19.63
C ALA A 195 -2.25 12.24 20.09
N LEU A 196 -2.35 13.44 20.68
CA LEU A 196 -1.20 14.14 21.25
C LEU A 196 -0.56 13.36 22.40
N ARG A 197 -1.36 12.73 23.27
CA ARG A 197 -0.85 11.88 24.36
C ARG A 197 -0.11 10.67 23.80
N HIS A 198 -0.64 10.01 22.77
CA HIS A 198 0.05 8.89 22.12
C HIS A 198 1.34 9.33 21.43
N LEU A 199 1.33 10.46 20.73
CA LEU A 199 2.53 11.05 20.11
C LEU A 199 3.59 11.38 21.17
N ARG A 200 3.20 12.02 22.29
CA ARG A 200 4.11 12.32 23.41
C ARG A 200 4.69 11.06 24.03
N ALA A 201 3.85 10.05 24.28
CA ALA A 201 4.29 8.79 24.86
C ALA A 201 5.24 8.03 23.93
N GLY A 202 4.95 8.00 22.62
CA GLY A 202 5.83 7.43 21.61
C GLY A 202 7.17 8.16 21.53
N ALA A 203 7.14 9.50 21.54
CA ALA A 203 8.35 10.34 21.56
C ALA A 203 9.20 10.12 22.81
N ALA A 204 8.59 10.06 23.99
CA ALA A 204 9.28 9.80 25.25
C ALA A 204 9.97 8.42 25.25
N ARG A 205 9.32 7.42 24.62
CA ARG A 205 9.88 6.06 24.46
C ARG A 205 10.80 5.91 23.24
N ARG A 206 10.99 6.98 22.45
CA ARG A 206 11.74 6.96 21.18
C ARG A 206 11.23 5.90 20.19
N GLU A 207 9.92 5.67 20.18
CA GLU A 207 9.28 4.74 19.26
C GLU A 207 8.87 5.45 17.97
N ASP A 208 9.06 4.78 16.84
CA ASP A 208 8.47 5.21 15.57
C ASP A 208 6.95 4.95 15.54
N MET A 209 6.26 5.77 14.76
CA MET A 209 4.82 5.81 14.64
C MET A 209 4.45 6.01 13.17
N CYS A 210 3.26 5.58 12.75
CA CYS A 210 2.74 5.92 11.43
C CYS A 210 1.30 6.39 11.48
N PHE A 211 0.92 7.27 10.56
CA PHE A 211 -0.47 7.50 10.18
C PHE A 211 -0.70 6.82 8.83
N PHE A 212 -1.58 5.83 8.80
CA PHE A 212 -1.84 5.01 7.62
C PHE A 212 -3.18 5.40 6.98
N GLY A 213 -3.15 5.77 5.70
CA GLY A 213 -4.33 6.13 4.91
C GLY A 213 -5.13 4.90 4.45
N ALA A 214 -5.63 4.12 5.42
CA ALA A 214 -6.36 2.88 5.16
C ALA A 214 -7.58 3.14 4.26
N GLY A 215 -7.62 2.50 3.09
CA GLY A 215 -8.73 2.62 2.13
C GLY A 215 -8.81 3.95 1.37
N GLU A 216 -7.85 4.86 1.57
CA GLU A 216 -7.93 6.25 1.08
C GLU A 216 -6.71 6.66 0.22
N GLY A 217 -5.70 5.80 0.13
CA GLY A 217 -4.44 6.14 -0.53
C GLY A 217 -3.61 7.11 0.31
N ALA A 218 -3.20 8.24 -0.28
CA ALA A 218 -2.32 9.21 0.34
C ALA A 218 -3.01 9.96 1.50
N PRO A 219 -2.53 9.82 2.75
CA PRO A 219 -3.19 10.43 3.89
C PRO A 219 -2.93 11.94 3.99
N THR A 220 -3.69 12.59 4.87
CA THR A 220 -3.59 13.99 5.31
C THR A 220 -4.01 15.06 4.30
N PHE A 221 -4.70 14.65 3.23
CA PHE A 221 -5.24 15.57 2.20
C PHE A 221 -6.62 16.10 2.57
N CYS A 222 -7.59 15.21 2.71
CA CYS A 222 -9.00 15.55 2.92
C CYS A 222 -9.55 15.01 4.25
N ASP A 223 -8.65 14.56 5.11
CA ASP A 223 -8.93 13.63 6.18
C ASP A 223 -8.46 14.18 7.56
N PRO A 224 -8.82 13.54 8.70
CA PRO A 224 -8.45 13.99 10.04
C PRO A 224 -6.95 13.99 10.29
N GLY A 225 -6.17 13.30 9.45
CA GLY A 225 -4.73 13.14 9.57
C GLY A 225 -3.97 14.45 9.64
N LYS A 226 -4.53 15.55 9.11
CA LYS A 226 -3.91 16.88 9.26
C LYS A 226 -3.79 17.31 10.72
N SER A 227 -4.74 16.91 11.57
CA SER A 227 -4.69 17.19 13.02
C SER A 227 -3.49 16.50 13.68
N ILE A 228 -3.17 15.26 13.27
CA ILE A 228 -2.00 14.51 13.73
C ILE A 228 -0.71 15.17 13.25
N VAL A 229 -0.64 15.58 11.98
CA VAL A 229 0.52 16.30 11.45
C VAL A 229 0.78 17.57 12.25
N ARG A 230 -0.28 18.35 12.53
CA ARG A 230 -0.19 19.56 13.37
C ARG A 230 0.25 19.24 14.79
N ALA A 231 -0.28 18.18 15.40
CA ALA A 231 0.09 17.75 16.75
C ALA A 231 1.56 17.31 16.83
N ALA A 232 2.02 16.51 15.86
CA ALA A 232 3.42 16.08 15.78
C ALA A 232 4.37 17.26 15.52
N ALA A 233 3.96 18.24 14.70
CA ALA A 233 4.77 19.43 14.43
C ALA A 233 5.02 20.26 15.70
N ARG A 234 4.05 20.33 16.61
CA ARG A 234 4.18 21.00 17.93
C ARG A 234 5.13 20.28 18.89
N LEU A 235 5.50 19.03 18.60
CA LEU A 235 6.41 18.22 19.42
C LEU A 235 7.85 18.18 18.84
N ARG A 236 8.17 19.07 17.90
CA ARG A 236 9.56 19.22 17.44
C ARG A 236 10.45 19.78 18.57
N PRO A 237 11.73 19.36 18.66
CA PRO A 237 12.44 18.44 17.76
C PRO A 237 12.28 16.95 18.10
N ALA A 238 11.48 16.59 19.11
CA ALA A 238 11.35 15.20 19.59
C ALA A 238 10.71 14.26 18.56
N ILE A 239 9.83 14.78 17.70
CA ILE A 239 9.21 14.03 16.59
C ILE A 239 9.62 14.63 15.24
N ARG A 240 10.18 13.78 14.38
CA ARG A 240 10.33 14.03 12.94
C ARG A 240 9.06 13.61 12.21
N ILE A 241 8.63 14.36 11.21
CA ILE A 241 7.54 13.95 10.31
C ILE A 241 8.16 13.56 8.97
N ARG A 242 7.75 12.42 8.41
CA ARG A 242 8.25 11.93 7.12
C ARG A 242 7.14 11.36 6.26
N SER A 243 6.99 11.88 5.05
CA SER A 243 6.08 11.32 4.05
C SER A 243 6.71 10.14 3.32
N VAL A 244 5.88 9.16 2.96
CA VAL A 244 6.22 8.06 2.07
C VAL A 244 5.40 8.20 0.79
N GLY A 245 6.03 8.01 -0.36
CA GLY A 245 5.31 8.01 -1.65
C GLY A 245 4.48 6.74 -1.83
N GLY A 246 3.36 6.84 -2.53
CA GLY A 246 2.45 5.72 -2.73
C GLY A 246 1.15 6.13 -3.42
N PRO A 247 0.14 5.25 -3.44
CA PRO A 247 -1.10 5.44 -4.20
C PRO A 247 -1.86 6.70 -3.79
N SER A 248 -2.47 7.37 -4.78
CA SER A 248 -3.38 8.49 -4.57
C SER A 248 -4.42 8.51 -5.70
N ALA A 249 -5.70 8.58 -5.34
CA ALA A 249 -6.79 8.65 -6.30
C ALA A 249 -6.68 9.92 -7.17
N LEU A 250 -6.18 11.02 -6.58
CA LEU A 250 -5.93 12.27 -7.31
C LEU A 250 -4.88 12.07 -8.40
N THR A 251 -3.73 11.49 -8.08
CA THR A 251 -2.68 11.29 -9.09
C THR A 251 -3.07 10.24 -10.11
N ALA A 252 -3.77 9.18 -9.70
CA ALA A 252 -4.29 8.16 -10.62
C ALA A 252 -5.29 8.76 -11.62
N ALA A 253 -6.22 9.60 -11.16
CA ALA A 253 -7.18 10.30 -12.03
C ALA A 253 -6.47 11.23 -13.03
N LEU A 254 -5.49 12.01 -12.56
CA LEU A 254 -4.72 12.91 -13.41
C LEU A 254 -3.86 12.17 -14.44
N MET A 255 -3.24 11.04 -14.06
CA MET A 255 -2.52 10.16 -14.99
C MET A 255 -3.43 9.55 -16.05
N ARG A 256 -4.69 9.27 -15.67
CA ARG A 256 -5.69 8.65 -16.55
C ARG A 256 -6.40 9.67 -17.44
N THR A 257 -6.33 10.95 -17.11
CA THR A 257 -6.90 12.06 -17.88
C THR A 257 -6.14 12.19 -19.21
N GLU A 258 -6.88 12.32 -20.32
CA GLU A 258 -6.29 12.32 -21.67
C GLU A 258 -5.58 13.65 -21.99
N GLU A 259 -6.08 14.74 -21.40
CA GLU A 259 -5.52 16.06 -21.57
C GLU A 259 -4.22 16.23 -20.79
N LYS A 260 -3.26 16.95 -21.39
CA LYS A 260 -2.08 17.42 -20.66
C LYS A 260 -2.51 18.37 -19.54
N ILE A 261 -2.38 17.92 -18.29
CA ILE A 261 -2.59 18.73 -17.08
C ILE A 261 -1.25 18.92 -16.38
N ASP A 262 -0.71 20.13 -16.45
CA ASP A 262 0.49 20.57 -15.74
C ASP A 262 0.14 21.45 -14.51
N ARG A 263 -1.04 22.08 -14.53
CA ARG A 263 -1.59 22.87 -13.44
C ARG A 263 -3.08 22.56 -13.27
N PHE A 264 -3.53 22.46 -12.04
CA PHE A 264 -4.94 22.23 -11.72
C PHE A 264 -5.26 22.79 -10.32
N THR A 265 -6.54 22.97 -10.05
CA THR A 265 -7.05 23.31 -8.72
C THR A 265 -7.72 22.11 -8.09
N PHE A 266 -7.23 21.65 -6.95
CA PHE A 266 -7.91 20.63 -6.15
C PHE A 266 -8.92 21.28 -5.20
N LEU A 267 -10.19 20.86 -5.28
CA LEU A 267 -11.30 21.47 -4.51
C LEU A 267 -11.73 20.66 -3.29
N GLY A 268 -11.08 19.52 -3.01
CA GLY A 268 -11.41 18.67 -1.87
C GLY A 268 -12.50 17.64 -2.15
N ILE A 269 -13.39 17.42 -1.17
CA ILE A 269 -14.44 16.40 -1.20
C ILE A 269 -15.82 17.08 -1.32
N ALA A 270 -16.64 16.59 -2.24
CA ALA A 270 -18.04 16.93 -2.38
C ALA A 270 -18.91 15.85 -1.72
N GLY A 271 -19.36 16.14 -0.49
CA GLY A 271 -20.22 15.26 0.29
C GLY A 271 -21.67 15.68 0.42
N SER A 272 -21.91 16.98 0.22
CA SER A 272 -23.19 17.63 0.41
C SER A 272 -23.38 18.75 -0.60
N LEU A 273 -24.60 19.30 -0.65
CA LEU A 273 -24.85 20.51 -1.44
C LEU A 273 -24.02 21.71 -0.94
N GLN A 274 -23.71 21.77 0.36
CA GLN A 274 -22.89 22.85 0.91
C GLN A 274 -21.44 22.77 0.41
N ASP A 275 -20.85 21.58 0.40
CA ASP A 275 -19.50 21.37 -0.15
C ASP A 275 -19.45 21.75 -1.63
N LEU A 276 -20.50 21.40 -2.38
CA LEU A 276 -20.61 21.77 -3.80
C LEU A 276 -20.79 23.26 -4.02
N ARG A 277 -21.44 23.99 -3.10
CA ARG A 277 -21.52 25.46 -3.18
C ARG A 277 -20.14 26.07 -3.06
N GLU A 278 -19.36 25.65 -2.07
CA GLU A 278 -18.00 26.13 -1.83
C GLU A 278 -17.08 25.76 -3.02
N ALA A 279 -17.10 24.49 -3.43
CA ALA A 279 -16.36 24.01 -4.59
C ALA A 279 -16.76 24.77 -5.87
N SER A 280 -18.04 25.10 -6.07
CA SER A 280 -18.50 25.76 -7.31
C SER A 280 -17.91 27.16 -7.51
N GLN A 281 -17.65 27.91 -6.43
CA GLN A 281 -17.05 29.24 -6.50
C GLN A 281 -15.59 29.15 -6.93
N LEU A 282 -14.82 28.26 -6.28
CA LEU A 282 -13.42 28.02 -6.60
C LEU A 282 -13.26 27.38 -7.99
N MET A 283 -14.13 26.43 -8.33
CA MET A 283 -14.19 25.82 -9.66
C MET A 283 -14.43 26.87 -10.73
N ARG A 284 -15.38 27.79 -10.53
CA ARG A 284 -15.65 28.87 -11.48
C ARG A 284 -14.41 29.74 -11.70
N ALA A 285 -13.71 30.12 -10.63
CA ALA A 285 -12.49 30.92 -10.72
C ALA A 285 -11.36 30.17 -11.46
N SER A 286 -11.15 28.90 -11.12
CA SER A 286 -10.16 28.02 -11.77
C SER A 286 -10.41 27.91 -13.27
N LEU A 287 -11.64 27.55 -13.65
CA LEU A 287 -11.99 27.31 -15.05
C LEU A 287 -11.94 28.59 -15.90
N ARG A 288 -12.32 29.75 -15.34
CA ARG A 288 -12.16 31.05 -16.02
C ARG A 288 -10.69 31.43 -16.22
N SER A 289 -9.80 30.94 -15.36
CA SER A 289 -8.36 31.13 -15.47
C SER A 289 -7.70 30.09 -16.38
N GLY A 290 -8.49 29.24 -17.06
CA GLY A 290 -7.98 28.18 -17.92
C GLY A 290 -7.39 26.98 -17.18
N LEU A 291 -7.62 26.86 -15.87
CA LEU A 291 -7.11 25.74 -15.06
C LEU A 291 -8.19 24.67 -14.83
N PRO A 292 -7.90 23.39 -15.12
CA PRO A 292 -8.72 22.27 -14.70
C PRO A 292 -8.99 22.27 -13.20
N ALA A 293 -10.15 21.80 -12.81
CA ALA A 293 -10.53 21.61 -11.42
C ALA A 293 -10.74 20.13 -11.12
N VAL A 294 -10.29 19.66 -9.95
CA VAL A 294 -10.39 18.26 -9.54
C VAL A 294 -10.99 18.17 -8.15
N PHE A 295 -11.91 17.25 -7.93
CA PHE A 295 -12.48 16.99 -6.61
C PHE A 295 -12.98 15.56 -6.48
N PHE A 296 -13.11 15.10 -5.24
CA PHE A 296 -13.68 13.79 -4.94
C PHE A 296 -15.19 13.90 -4.74
N ILE A 297 -15.94 12.89 -5.18
CA ILE A 297 -17.37 12.78 -4.92
C ILE A 297 -17.57 11.58 -4.00
N ILE A 298 -18.20 11.79 -2.84
CA ILE A 298 -18.52 10.66 -1.96
C ILE A 298 -19.72 9.89 -2.53
N PRO A 299 -19.78 8.56 -2.34
CA PRO A 299 -20.84 7.74 -2.92
C PRO A 299 -22.27 8.04 -2.41
N THR A 300 -22.39 8.79 -1.32
CA THR A 300 -23.68 9.16 -0.70
C THR A 300 -24.19 10.52 -1.17
N LEU A 301 -23.45 11.25 -2.01
CA LEU A 301 -23.90 12.51 -2.57
C LEU A 301 -25.15 12.27 -3.43
N ASP A 302 -26.19 13.10 -3.27
CA ASP A 302 -27.37 13.07 -4.13
C ASP A 302 -27.00 13.49 -5.57
N PRO A 303 -27.28 12.67 -6.60
CA PRO A 303 -27.06 13.05 -8.00
C PRO A 303 -27.70 14.39 -8.40
N ALA A 304 -28.83 14.77 -7.81
CA ALA A 304 -29.47 16.06 -8.06
C ALA A 304 -28.57 17.25 -7.65
N HIS A 305 -27.73 17.07 -6.62
CA HIS A 305 -26.76 18.09 -6.23
C HIS A 305 -25.63 18.26 -7.26
N LEU A 306 -25.21 17.21 -7.96
CA LEU A 306 -24.29 17.36 -9.09
C LEU A 306 -24.95 18.14 -10.23
N ALA A 307 -26.21 17.84 -10.55
CA ALA A 307 -26.95 18.56 -11.59
C ALA A 307 -27.10 20.06 -11.28
N TRP A 308 -27.17 20.44 -9.99
CA TRP A 308 -27.21 21.84 -9.54
C TRP A 308 -25.98 22.65 -10.00
N LEU A 309 -24.79 22.02 -10.13
CA LEU A 309 -23.58 22.69 -10.60
C LEU A 309 -23.72 23.29 -12.01
N GLN A 310 -24.63 22.78 -12.84
CA GLN A 310 -24.92 23.32 -14.18
C GLN A 310 -25.29 24.81 -14.12
N GLY A 311 -26.18 25.17 -13.18
CA GLY A 311 -26.67 26.55 -13.02
C GLY A 311 -25.72 27.43 -12.21
N SER A 312 -24.91 26.81 -11.35
CA SER A 312 -24.10 27.50 -10.35
C SER A 312 -22.65 27.72 -10.75
N CYS A 313 -22.01 26.83 -11.52
CA CYS A 313 -20.63 27.06 -11.91
C CYS A 313 -20.54 28.17 -12.98
N ARG A 314 -21.47 28.20 -13.95
CA ARG A 314 -21.52 29.18 -15.09
C ARG A 314 -20.15 29.50 -15.68
N ALA A 315 -19.26 28.52 -15.72
CA ALA A 315 -17.91 28.62 -16.27
C ALA A 315 -17.85 27.87 -17.61
N PRO A 316 -16.92 28.23 -18.50
CA PRO A 316 -16.73 27.52 -19.76
C PRO A 316 -16.13 26.14 -19.48
N VAL A 317 -16.98 25.12 -19.40
CA VAL A 317 -16.57 23.71 -19.26
C VAL A 317 -16.46 23.09 -20.64
N GLU A 318 -15.34 22.44 -20.93
CA GLU A 318 -15.18 21.61 -22.13
C GLU A 318 -15.68 20.19 -21.88
N ARG A 319 -15.24 19.62 -20.76
CA ARG A 319 -15.42 18.21 -20.43
C ARG A 319 -15.45 18.03 -18.91
N ILE A 320 -16.32 17.15 -18.46
CA ILE A 320 -16.36 16.62 -17.10
C ILE A 320 -16.04 15.14 -17.22
N THR A 321 -14.91 14.73 -16.67
CA THR A 321 -14.49 13.34 -16.64
C THR A 321 -14.72 12.79 -15.24
N LEU A 322 -15.49 11.71 -15.13
CA LEU A 322 -15.67 10.96 -13.88
C LEU A 322 -14.78 9.73 -13.95
N HIS A 323 -13.80 9.66 -13.06
CA HIS A 323 -12.95 8.49 -12.85
C HIS A 323 -13.51 7.69 -11.66
N CYS A 324 -14.02 6.51 -11.94
CA CYS A 324 -14.72 5.65 -10.99
C CYS A 324 -13.85 4.44 -10.62
N ASP A 325 -13.79 4.14 -9.33
CA ASP A 325 -13.16 2.93 -8.76
C ASP A 325 -11.76 2.65 -9.34
N LEU A 326 -10.94 3.71 -9.44
CA LEU A 326 -9.58 3.70 -9.98
C LEU A 326 -8.73 2.57 -9.37
N THR A 327 -7.96 1.90 -10.22
CA THR A 327 -7.12 0.72 -9.95
C THR A 327 -7.87 -0.54 -9.53
N SER A 328 -9.20 -0.52 -9.46
CA SER A 328 -10.00 -1.74 -9.30
C SER A 328 -10.21 -2.45 -10.64
N PRO A 329 -10.57 -3.74 -10.64
CA PRO A 329 -11.03 -4.43 -11.86
C PRO A 329 -12.26 -3.78 -12.52
N ASP A 330 -13.05 -3.03 -11.76
CA ASP A 330 -14.26 -2.34 -12.22
C ASP A 330 -13.98 -0.86 -12.57
N GLU A 331 -12.71 -0.47 -12.74
CA GLU A 331 -12.33 0.90 -13.11
C GLU A 331 -13.09 1.37 -14.36
N LEU A 332 -13.74 2.52 -14.24
CA LEU A 332 -14.53 3.12 -15.31
C LEU A 332 -14.22 4.60 -15.45
N VAL A 333 -14.03 5.06 -16.68
CA VAL A 333 -13.89 6.48 -17.01
C VAL A 333 -15.03 6.89 -17.92
N THR A 334 -15.74 7.95 -17.55
CA THR A 334 -16.83 8.50 -18.38
C THR A 334 -16.63 9.99 -18.63
N HIS A 335 -17.03 10.46 -19.80
CA HIS A 335 -16.86 11.84 -20.24
C HIS A 335 -18.21 12.48 -20.53
N HIS A 336 -18.40 13.70 -20.06
CA HIS A 336 -19.67 14.43 -20.16
C HIS A 336 -19.43 15.87 -20.56
N ARG A 337 -20.38 16.46 -21.29
CA ARG A 337 -20.33 17.88 -21.69
C ARG A 337 -21.12 18.78 -20.74
N SER A 338 -21.95 18.19 -19.87
CA SER A 338 -22.76 18.92 -18.91
C SER A 338 -22.84 18.22 -17.56
N TRP A 339 -23.08 18.99 -16.50
CA TRP A 339 -23.29 18.45 -15.15
C TRP A 339 -24.58 17.63 -15.06
N LYS A 340 -25.57 17.90 -15.92
CA LYS A 340 -26.79 17.09 -16.03
C LYS A 340 -26.49 15.69 -16.58
N GLU A 341 -25.62 15.58 -17.59
CA GLU A 341 -25.16 14.28 -18.12
C GLU A 341 -24.35 13.53 -17.07
N ALA A 342 -23.37 14.20 -16.45
CA ALA A 342 -22.54 13.62 -15.39
C ALA A 342 -23.39 13.12 -14.21
N ALA A 343 -24.40 13.89 -13.78
CA ALA A 343 -25.32 13.48 -12.72
C ALA A 343 -26.15 12.25 -13.10
N ARG A 344 -26.63 12.16 -14.35
CA ARG A 344 -27.35 10.97 -14.83
C ARG A 344 -26.44 9.74 -14.86
N ALA A 345 -25.20 9.89 -15.33
CA ALA A 345 -24.22 8.80 -15.32
C ALA A 345 -23.93 8.35 -13.88
N TYR A 346 -23.67 9.29 -12.97
CA TYR A 346 -23.46 9.01 -11.55
C TYR A 346 -24.62 8.26 -10.92
N SER A 347 -25.88 8.63 -11.22
CA SER A 347 -27.07 7.96 -10.67
C SER A 347 -27.23 6.48 -11.08
N ARG A 348 -26.51 6.04 -12.12
CA ARG A 348 -26.53 4.65 -12.63
C ARG A 348 -25.36 3.82 -12.14
N LEU A 349 -24.38 4.42 -11.45
CA LEU A 349 -23.24 3.70 -10.93
C LEU A 349 -23.65 2.81 -9.75
N PRO A 350 -22.92 1.70 -9.51
CA PRO A 350 -23.11 0.90 -8.31
C PRO A 350 -23.03 1.74 -7.03
N LYS A 351 -23.81 1.34 -6.02
CA LYS A 351 -23.71 1.97 -4.69
C LYS A 351 -22.31 1.78 -4.13
N GLY A 352 -21.71 2.86 -3.63
CA GLY A 352 -20.37 2.82 -3.04
C GLY A 352 -19.23 3.16 -4.01
N THR A 353 -19.51 3.36 -5.30
CA THR A 353 -18.49 3.76 -6.30
C THR A 353 -17.79 5.04 -5.89
N ARG A 354 -16.47 4.97 -5.80
CA ARG A 354 -15.56 6.08 -5.43
C ARG A 354 -15.21 6.87 -6.67
N ILE A 355 -15.33 8.19 -6.62
CA ILE A 355 -15.25 9.01 -7.83
C ILE A 355 -14.29 10.18 -7.63
N VAL A 356 -13.42 10.37 -8.61
CA VAL A 356 -12.66 11.60 -8.82
C VAL A 356 -13.21 12.29 -10.07
N ALA A 357 -13.73 13.51 -9.91
CA ALA A 357 -14.20 14.33 -11.01
C ALA A 357 -13.07 15.28 -11.46
N VAL A 358 -12.75 15.26 -12.75
CA VAL A 358 -11.83 16.20 -13.40
C VAL A 358 -12.63 17.05 -14.38
N VAL A 359 -12.61 18.36 -14.19
CA VAL A 359 -13.38 19.33 -14.98
C VAL A 359 -12.40 20.17 -15.78
N THR A 360 -12.41 20.02 -17.09
CA THR A 360 -11.50 20.78 -17.97
C THR A 360 -12.21 22.02 -18.53
N PRO A 361 -11.53 23.18 -18.54
CA PRO A 361 -12.10 24.40 -19.08
C PRO A 361 -12.06 24.35 -20.60
N ARG A 362 -13.03 24.98 -21.24
CA ARG A 362 -13.02 25.20 -22.68
C ARG A 362 -11.82 26.09 -23.00
N ARG A 363 -10.85 25.56 -23.74
CA ARG A 363 -9.76 26.39 -24.25
C ARG A 363 -10.38 27.46 -25.14
N GLY A 364 -10.12 28.72 -24.82
CA GLY A 364 -10.33 29.79 -25.80
C GLY A 364 -9.48 29.42 -27.01
N SER A 365 -10.07 29.47 -28.22
CA SER A 365 -9.36 29.24 -29.47
C SER A 365 -8.07 30.05 -29.43
N SER A 366 -6.95 29.37 -29.25
CA SER A 366 -5.65 29.99 -29.40
C SER A 366 -5.53 30.23 -30.90
N ILE A 367 -5.75 31.48 -31.31
CA ILE A 367 -5.43 31.94 -32.66
C ILE A 367 -3.91 31.91 -32.82
#